data_AF-A0A4Q3CFK3-F1
#
_entry.id   AF-A0A4Q3CFK3-F1
#
_cell.length_a   1.000
_cell.length_b   1.000
_cell.length_c   1.000
_cell.angle_alpha   90.00
_cell.angle_beta   90.00
_cell.angle_gamma   90.00
#
_symmetry.space_group_name_H-M   'P 1'
#
loop_
_entity.id
_entity.type
_entity.pdbx_description
1 polymer ?
#
loop_
_entity_poly.entity_id
_entity_poly.type
_entity_poly.pdbx_seq_one_letter_code
_entity_poly.pdbx_strand_id
1 'polypeptide(L)'
;LEARDDIDLLFTDVVMPGGMNGRQLAETATARWPWLRVLYTSGYARDALTRDGRLVEGVTLLSKPYSKRELSEKTRKVLDEVI
;
A
#
# COMPACT_ATOMS: atom_id res chain seq x y z
N LEU A 1 -9.46 8.63 -9.51
CA LEU A 1 -8.39 8.46 -10.52
C LEU A 1 -8.89 8.76 -11.92
N GLU A 2 -10.00 8.17 -12.39
CA GLU A 2 -10.58 8.57 -13.70
C GLU A 2 -11.13 10.01 -13.72
N ALA A 3 -11.78 10.44 -12.64
CA ALA A 3 -12.38 11.77 -12.51
C ALA A 3 -11.61 12.71 -11.57
N ARG A 4 -10.48 12.24 -11.03
CA ARG A 4 -9.66 12.97 -10.04
C ARG A 4 -8.20 12.61 -10.23
N ASP A 5 -7.40 13.60 -10.57
CA ASP A 5 -5.96 13.57 -10.80
C ASP A 5 -5.13 13.97 -9.56
N ASP A 6 -5.79 14.38 -8.48
CA ASP A 6 -5.18 14.83 -7.22
C ASP A 6 -5.08 13.73 -6.15
N ILE A 7 -5.15 12.44 -6.53
CA ILE A 7 -5.10 11.30 -5.61
C ILE A 7 -3.78 10.56 -5.75
N ASP A 8 -2.77 10.93 -4.95
CA ASP A 8 -1.40 10.41 -5.07
C ASP A 8 -1.12 9.09 -4.37
N LEU A 9 -2.02 8.62 -3.51
CA LEU A 9 -1.78 7.47 -2.64
C LEU A 9 -3.01 6.57 -2.51
N LEU A 10 -2.80 5.28 -2.73
CA LEU A 10 -3.69 4.20 -2.30
C LEU A 10 -3.24 3.66 -0.95
N PHE A 11 -4.09 3.78 0.07
CA PHE A 11 -3.92 3.12 1.36
C PHE A 11 -4.87 1.93 1.47
N THR A 12 -4.36 0.70 1.59
CA THR A 12 -5.18 -0.53 1.52
C THR A 12 -4.75 -1.61 2.51
N ASP A 13 -5.70 -2.43 2.98
CA ASP A 13 -5.37 -3.63 3.76
C ASP A 13 -4.88 -4.74 2.83
N VAL A 14 -3.84 -5.48 3.24
CA VAL A 14 -3.36 -6.63 2.48
C VAL A 14 -4.42 -7.72 2.36
N VAL A 15 -5.14 -7.98 3.45
CA VAL A 15 -6.15 -9.05 3.51
C VAL A 15 -7.52 -8.40 3.52
N MET A 16 -8.29 -8.63 2.46
CA MET A 16 -9.68 -8.16 2.35
C MET A 16 -10.61 -9.34 2.04
N PRO A 17 -11.78 -9.45 2.68
CA PRO A 17 -12.80 -10.43 2.29
C PRO A 17 -13.46 -10.02 0.97
N GLY A 18 -14.00 -11.00 0.23
CA GLY A 18 -14.80 -10.72 -0.98
C GLY A 18 -14.10 -10.90 -2.32
N GLY A 19 -12.96 -11.61 -2.36
CA GLY A 19 -12.36 -12.13 -3.60
C GLY A 19 -11.08 -11.41 -4.03
N MET A 20 -11.10 -10.08 -4.12
CA MET A 20 -9.90 -9.28 -4.41
C MET A 20 -9.22 -8.86 -3.11
N ASN A 21 -7.94 -9.19 -2.95
CA ASN A 21 -7.13 -8.72 -1.83
C ASN A 21 -6.43 -7.38 -2.13
N GLY A 22 -5.84 -6.73 -1.12
CA GLY A 22 -5.25 -5.40 -1.32
C GLY A 22 -4.05 -5.39 -2.25
N ARG A 23 -3.32 -6.50 -2.33
CA ARG A 23 -2.20 -6.66 -3.27
C ARG A 23 -2.71 -6.67 -4.72
N GLN A 24 -3.73 -7.47 -5.01
CA GLN A 24 -4.33 -7.50 -6.35
C GLN A 24 -4.95 -6.16 -6.72
N LEU A 25 -5.59 -5.48 -5.77
CA LEU A 25 -6.12 -4.13 -5.97
C LEU A 25 -5.01 -3.14 -6.35
N ALA A 26 -3.92 -3.13 -5.58
CA ALA A 26 -2.79 -2.25 -5.81
C ALA A 26 -2.09 -2.54 -7.14
N GLU A 27 -1.83 -3.82 -7.46
CA GLU A 27 -1.27 -4.24 -8.75
C GLU A 27 -2.16 -3.79 -9.93
N THR A 28 -3.48 -3.92 -9.81
CA THR A 28 -4.43 -3.47 -10.83
C THR A 28 -4.43 -1.94 -10.96
N ALA A 29 -4.37 -1.23 -9.84
CA ALA A 29 -4.40 0.23 -9.82
C ALA A 29 -3.10 0.81 -10.39
N THR A 30 -1.92 0.32 -10.00
CA THR A 30 -0.63 0.83 -10.49
C THR A 30 -0.37 0.46 -11.95
N ALA A 31 -0.90 -0.66 -12.44
CA ALA A 31 -0.87 -0.98 -13.87
C ALA A 31 -1.62 0.07 -14.72
N ARG A 32 -2.66 0.69 -14.16
CA ARG A 32 -3.47 1.71 -14.85
C ARG A 32 -3.02 3.15 -14.55
N TRP A 33 -2.51 3.40 -13.35
CA TRP A 33 -2.00 4.69 -12.88
C TRP A 33 -0.58 4.50 -12.33
N PRO A 34 0.46 4.53 -13.18
CA PRO A 34 1.83 4.23 -12.76
C PRO A 34 2.43 5.19 -11.72
N TRP A 35 1.87 6.39 -11.61
CA TRP A 35 2.24 7.41 -10.64
C TRP A 35 1.62 7.19 -9.24
N LEU A 36 0.63 6.29 -9.14
CA LEU A 36 -0.07 6.03 -7.89
C LEU A 36 0.86 5.30 -6.91
N ARG A 37 1.09 5.91 -5.76
CA ARG A 37 1.85 5.29 -4.69
C ARG A 37 0.96 4.37 -3.87
N VAL A 38 1.55 3.34 -3.25
CA VAL A 38 0.79 2.36 -2.46
C VAL A 38 1.38 2.22 -1.06
N LEU A 39 0.50 2.39 -0.06
CA LEU A 39 0.77 2.04 1.33
C LEU A 39 -0.13 0.89 1.73
N TYR A 40 0.47 -0.24 2.07
CA TYR A 40 -0.26 -1.38 2.62
C TYR A 40 -0.38 -1.28 4.13
N THR A 41 -1.41 -1.89 4.69
CA THR A 41 -1.49 -2.16 6.13
C THR A 41 -1.95 -3.58 6.42
N SER A 42 -1.47 -4.19 7.51
CA SER A 42 -1.97 -5.49 7.97
C SER A 42 -1.59 -5.82 9.40
N GLY A 43 -2.44 -6.57 10.10
CA GLY A 43 -2.13 -7.19 11.40
C GLY A 43 -1.54 -8.60 11.30
N TYR A 44 -1.62 -9.25 10.14
CA TYR A 44 -1.26 -10.67 9.95
C TYR A 44 -0.29 -10.93 8.78
N ALA A 45 0.18 -9.90 8.07
CA ALA A 45 0.70 -10.08 6.71
C ALA A 45 2.18 -9.75 6.50
N ARG A 46 3.09 -10.07 7.45
CA ARG A 46 4.50 -10.11 7.05
C ARG A 46 4.67 -11.15 5.93
N ASP A 47 4.01 -12.31 6.07
CA ASP A 47 4.17 -13.42 5.11
C ASP A 47 3.53 -13.15 3.74
N ALA A 48 2.37 -12.49 3.67
CA ALA A 48 1.65 -12.29 2.40
C ALA A 48 2.29 -11.22 1.47
N LEU A 49 3.18 -10.38 2.02
CA LEU A 49 3.93 -9.37 1.28
C LEU A 49 5.43 -9.67 1.21
N THR A 50 5.86 -10.81 1.73
CA THR A 50 7.26 -11.24 1.62
C THR A 50 7.46 -12.25 0.50
N ARG A 51 8.59 -12.14 -0.18
CA ARG A 51 9.19 -13.19 -1.00
C ARG A 51 10.52 -13.55 -0.35
N ASP A 52 10.71 -14.83 -0.02
CA ASP A 52 11.91 -15.33 0.67
C ASP A 52 12.22 -14.59 2.00
N GLY A 53 11.17 -14.24 2.76
CA GLY A 53 11.27 -13.54 4.04
C GLY A 53 11.59 -12.04 3.94
N ARG A 54 11.70 -11.49 2.73
CA ARG A 54 11.90 -10.04 2.48
C ARG A 54 10.66 -9.43 1.86
N LEU A 55 10.30 -8.22 2.25
CA LEU A 55 9.24 -7.48 1.58
C LEU A 55 9.57 -7.39 0.09
N VAL A 56 8.56 -7.61 -0.76
CA VAL A 56 8.71 -7.40 -2.20
C VAL A 56 9.20 -5.97 -2.44
N GLU A 57 10.14 -5.81 -3.36
CA GLU A 57 10.73 -4.51 -3.69
C GLU A 57 9.63 -3.51 -4.10
N GLY A 58 9.72 -2.28 -3.60
CA GLY A 58 8.70 -1.25 -3.81
C GLY A 58 7.46 -1.36 -2.90
N VAL A 59 7.36 -2.37 -2.03
CA VAL A 59 6.24 -2.49 -1.08
C VAL A 59 6.50 -1.70 0.20
N THR A 60 5.64 -0.72 0.47
CA THR A 60 5.59 -0.04 1.77
C THR A 60 4.46 -0.59 2.64
N LEU A 61 4.81 -1.11 3.83
CA LEU A 61 3.86 -1.69 4.78
C LEU A 61 3.82 -0.89 6.11
N LEU A 62 2.62 -0.69 6.64
CA LEU A 62 2.32 -0.21 7.99
C LEU A 62 1.64 -1.34 8.80
N SER A 63 2.38 -1.95 9.71
CA SER A 63 1.87 -3.06 10.54
C SER A 63 0.84 -2.57 11.56
N LYS A 64 -0.23 -3.35 11.76
CA LYS A 64 -1.22 -3.13 12.82
C LYS A 64 -0.79 -3.83 14.12
N PRO A 65 -1.11 -3.27 15.30
CA PRO A 65 -1.72 -1.96 15.49
C PRO A 65 -0.72 -0.82 15.22
N TYR A 66 -1.22 0.31 14.74
CA TYR A 66 -0.44 1.54 14.54
C TYR A 66 -1.16 2.74 15.16
N SER A 67 -0.37 3.71 15.59
CA SER A 67 -0.83 5.02 16.06
C SER A 67 -1.13 5.98 14.90
N LYS A 68 -1.86 7.05 15.19
CA LYS A 68 -2.06 8.15 14.22
C LYS A 68 -0.74 8.79 13.76
N ARG A 69 0.25 8.86 14.66
CA ARG A 69 1.58 9.39 14.35
C ARG A 69 2.29 8.50 13.32
N GLU A 70 2.32 7.19 13.55
CA GLU A 70 2.94 6.23 12.62
C GLU A 70 2.26 6.26 11.25
N LEU A 71 0.92 6.34 11.20
CA LEU A 71 0.20 6.51 9.94
C LEU A 71 0.61 7.80 9.23
N SER A 72 0.70 8.92 9.96
CA SER A 72 1.04 10.22 9.37
C SER A 72 2.47 10.26 8.84
N GLU A 73 3.43 9.76 9.62
CA GLU A 73 4.84 9.65 9.23
C GLU A 73 5.01 8.75 8.00
N LYS A 74 4.33 7.60 7.98
CA LYS A 74 4.41 6.65 6.87
C LYS A 74 3.75 7.18 5.61
N THR A 75 2.59 7.83 5.74
CA THR A 75 1.89 8.49 4.64
C THR A 75 2.76 9.59 4.03
N ARG A 76 3.35 10.45 4.87
CA ARG A 76 4.25 11.52 4.43
C ARG A 76 5.46 10.96 3.70
N LYS A 77 6.12 9.95 4.31
CA LYS A 77 7.26 9.28 3.69
C LYS A 77 6.94 8.77 2.28
N VAL A 78 5.82 8.07 2.10
CA VAL A 78 5.43 7.54 0.79
C VAL A 78 5.18 8.67 -0.20
N LEU A 79 4.43 9.70 0.19
CA LEU A 79 4.14 10.84 -0.70
C LEU A 79 5.38 11.63 -1.13
N ASP A 80 6.42 11.65 -0.29
CA ASP A 80 7.67 12.37 -0.56
C ASP A 80 8.69 11.52 -1.36
N GLU A 81 8.43 10.22 -1.58
CA GLU A 81 9.27 9.39 -2.46
C GLU A 81 9.21 9.89 -3.91
N VAL A 82 10.40 10.10 -4.49
CA VAL A 82 10.58 10.44 -5.91
C VAL A 82 10.51 9.13 -6.69
N ILE A 83 9.51 9.03 -7.57
CA ILE A 83 9.28 7.90 -8.47
C ILE A 83 10.21 8.03 -9.69
#